data_AF-A0AAD9ATH0-F1
#
_entry.id   AF-A0AAD9ATH0-F1
#
_cell.length_a   1.000
_cell.length_b   1.000
_cell.length_c   1.000
_cell.angle_alpha   90.00
_cell.angle_beta   90.00
_cell.angle_gamma   90.00
#
_symmetry.space_group_name_H-M   'P 1'
#
loop_
_entity.id
_entity.type
_entity.pdbx_description
1 polymer ?
#
loop_
_entity_poly.entity_id
_entity_poly.type
_entity_poly.pdbx_seq_one_letter_code
_entity_poly.pdbx_strand_id
1 'polypeptide(L)'
;MMETFMYIKAMHEIEDDYLEIYPGDLCRALTSRNHASSLHTVVLDFRPNDRQDPFSKRFSSFKDFTQLRSLWISMNSLDKAAHEDRYNMPIRNLPASLERFHLAGISWEIAEDLLWLADQIEWGKFPHLREVCIDGEGYDITNLVNRFRECGIHADGKIDNPITW
;
A
#
# COMPACT_ATOMS: atom_id res chain seq x y z
N MET A 1 -3.11 -12.91 21.94
CA MET A 1 -2.58 -11.56 21.71
C MET A 1 -3.64 -10.83 20.93
N MET A 2 -4.16 -9.68 21.40
CA MET A 2 -5.17 -8.93 20.63
C MET A 2 -4.47 -8.28 19.44
N GLU A 3 -4.86 -8.65 18.21
CA GLU A 3 -4.37 -7.98 17.00
C GLU A 3 -5.08 -6.65 16.84
N THR A 4 -4.31 -5.56 16.78
CA THR A 4 -4.86 -4.22 16.55
C THR A 4 -5.06 -4.03 15.05
N PHE A 5 -6.32 -3.88 14.65
CA PHE A 5 -6.74 -3.70 13.27
C PHE A 5 -7.21 -2.26 13.03
N MET A 6 -6.78 -1.68 11.91
CA MET A 6 -7.22 -0.37 11.46
C MET A 6 -7.64 -0.42 9.99
N TYR A 7 -8.91 -0.16 9.75
CA TYR A 7 -9.48 0.00 8.42
C TYR A 7 -9.88 1.45 8.20
N ILE A 8 -9.31 2.05 7.17
CA ILE A 8 -9.58 3.43 6.83
C ILE A 8 -9.99 3.50 5.38
N LYS A 9 -11.20 4.01 5.19
CA LYS A 9 -11.83 4.16 3.90
C LYS A 9 -12.16 5.63 3.71
N ALA A 10 -11.49 6.27 2.76
CA ALA A 10 -11.80 7.62 2.33
C ALA A 10 -12.56 7.52 0.99
N MET A 11 -13.89 7.52 1.07
CA MET A 11 -14.75 7.48 -0.12
C MET A 11 -15.24 8.88 -0.45
N HIS A 12 -14.95 9.35 -1.65
CA HIS A 12 -15.64 10.48 -2.27
C HIS A 12 -16.92 9.97 -2.92
N GLU A 13 -17.92 9.60 -2.11
CA GLU A 13 -19.26 9.32 -2.62
C GLU A 13 -20.15 10.53 -2.30
N ILE A 14 -20.42 11.33 -3.35
CA ILE A 14 -21.45 12.37 -3.47
C ILE A 14 -21.00 13.81 -3.12
N GLU A 15 -21.40 14.73 -3.99
CA GLU A 15 -21.18 16.18 -3.99
C GLU A 15 -21.59 16.83 -2.64
N ASP A 16 -20.77 17.80 -2.20
CA ASP A 16 -21.07 18.89 -1.26
C ASP A 16 -20.62 18.86 0.21
N ASP A 17 -20.04 17.79 0.78
CA ASP A 17 -19.33 17.92 2.07
C ASP A 17 -18.04 17.10 2.13
N TYR A 18 -16.96 17.78 1.74
CA TYR A 18 -15.60 17.27 1.61
C TYR A 18 -14.93 17.07 2.98
N LEU A 19 -15.01 15.88 3.56
CA LEU A 19 -13.99 15.43 4.50
C LEU A 19 -12.81 14.86 3.71
N GLU A 20 -11.94 15.75 3.24
CA GLU A 20 -10.66 15.43 2.60
C GLU A 20 -9.70 14.87 3.66
N ILE A 21 -9.86 13.59 4.03
CA ILE A 21 -8.86 12.89 4.84
C ILE A 21 -7.80 12.36 3.89
N TYR A 22 -6.73 13.13 3.73
CA TYR A 22 -5.59 12.71 2.93
C TYR A 22 -4.81 11.58 3.62
N PRO A 23 -4.28 10.60 2.85
CA PRO A 23 -3.44 9.52 3.37
C PRO A 23 -2.33 9.99 4.31
N GLY A 24 -1.72 11.12 3.98
CA GLY A 24 -0.59 11.64 4.71
C GLY A 24 -0.93 12.34 6.03
N ASP A 25 -2.10 12.96 6.14
CA ASP A 25 -2.58 13.52 7.41
C ASP A 25 -3.03 12.42 8.36
N LEU A 26 -3.59 11.35 7.80
CA LEU A 26 -3.83 10.12 8.53
C LEU A 26 -2.51 9.51 9.05
N CYS A 27 -1.52 9.33 8.19
CA CYS A 27 -0.21 8.78 8.58
C CYS A 27 0.38 9.58 9.76
N ARG A 28 0.33 10.91 9.66
CA ARG A 28 0.75 11.81 10.74
C ARG A 28 -0.04 11.60 12.03
N ALA A 29 -1.36 11.46 11.94
CA ALA A 29 -2.18 11.21 13.13
C ALA A 29 -1.77 9.90 13.82
N LEU A 30 -1.51 8.84 13.04
CA LEU A 30 -1.10 7.52 13.55
C LEU A 30 0.30 7.52 14.16
N THR A 31 1.24 8.27 13.58
CA THR A 31 2.62 8.34 14.08
C THR A 31 2.79 9.35 15.22
N SER A 32 2.02 10.45 15.25
CA SER A 32 2.17 11.54 16.23
C SER A 32 2.04 11.14 17.70
N ARG A 33 1.42 9.99 17.99
CA ARG A 33 1.20 9.47 19.35
C ARG A 33 1.78 8.07 19.56
N ASN A 34 2.74 7.64 18.74
CA ASN A 34 3.36 6.30 18.75
C ASN A 34 2.37 5.13 18.59
N HIS A 35 1.13 5.38 18.16
CA HIS A 35 0.13 4.32 17.95
C HIS A 35 0.54 3.35 16.83
N ALA A 36 1.26 3.86 15.82
CA ALA A 36 1.79 3.08 14.69
C ALA A 36 2.54 1.80 15.11
N SER A 37 3.33 1.88 16.19
CA SER A 37 4.15 0.75 16.68
C SER A 37 3.35 -0.45 17.19
N SER A 38 2.06 -0.27 17.45
CA SER A 38 1.15 -1.31 17.98
C SER A 38 0.16 -1.86 16.94
N LEU A 39 0.16 -1.29 15.74
CA LEU A 39 -0.75 -1.70 14.66
C LEU A 39 -0.20 -2.94 13.97
N HIS A 40 -1.06 -3.96 13.86
CA HIS A 40 -0.73 -5.23 13.22
C HIS A 40 -1.26 -5.28 11.79
N THR A 41 -2.43 -4.70 11.56
CA THR A 41 -3.06 -4.64 10.25
C THR A 41 -3.50 -3.21 9.94
N VAL A 42 -3.08 -2.73 8.78
CA VAL A 42 -3.47 -1.42 8.24
C VAL A 42 -4.04 -1.62 6.85
N VAL A 43 -5.28 -1.15 6.66
CA VAL A 43 -5.93 -1.10 5.35
C VAL A 43 -6.24 0.34 5.04
N LEU A 44 -5.76 0.78 3.89
CA LEU A 44 -5.89 2.13 3.36
C LEU A 44 -6.61 2.07 2.01
N ASP A 45 -7.91 2.35 2.02
CA ASP A 45 -8.75 2.35 0.82
C ASP A 45 -9.05 3.79 0.42
N PHE A 46 -8.34 4.26 -0.60
CA PHE A 46 -8.45 5.62 -1.12
C PHE A 46 -8.95 5.60 -2.56
N ARG A 47 -9.90 6.50 -2.85
CA ARG A 47 -10.34 6.78 -4.21
C ARG A 47 -9.95 8.21 -4.55
N PRO A 48 -8.82 8.47 -5.25
CA PRO A 48 -8.49 9.83 -5.66
C PRO A 48 -9.64 10.45 -6.46
N ASN A 49 -9.96 11.71 -6.16
CA ASN A 49 -10.87 12.51 -6.97
C ASN A 49 -10.09 13.01 -8.21
N ASP A 50 -10.74 13.15 -9.36
CA ASP A 50 -10.13 13.59 -10.64
C ASP A 50 -9.43 14.98 -10.57
N ARG A 51 -9.56 15.70 -9.45
CA ARG A 51 -8.91 16.98 -9.19
C ARG A 51 -7.53 16.75 -8.61
N GLN A 52 -6.47 17.01 -9.39
CA GLN A 52 -5.06 17.20 -8.99
C GLN A 52 -4.82 17.01 -7.49
N ASP A 53 -4.92 15.76 -7.04
CA ASP A 53 -4.93 15.47 -5.62
C ASP A 53 -3.49 15.19 -5.26
N PRO A 54 -2.84 16.01 -4.42
CA PRO A 54 -1.46 15.77 -4.04
C PRO A 54 -1.42 14.61 -3.04
N PHE A 55 -1.68 13.40 -3.52
CA PHE A 55 -1.19 12.16 -2.93
C PHE A 55 0.34 12.24 -2.67
N SER A 56 1.03 13.13 -3.39
CA SER A 56 2.41 13.56 -3.16
C SER A 56 2.66 14.17 -1.78
N LYS A 57 1.64 14.62 -1.05
CA LYS A 57 1.77 15.11 0.33
C LYS A 57 1.48 13.99 1.35
N ARG A 58 2.57 13.32 1.73
CA ARG A 58 2.86 12.82 3.10
C ARG A 58 2.57 11.37 3.48
N PHE A 59 2.64 10.38 2.57
CA PHE A 59 2.86 8.98 3.00
C PHE A 59 4.30 8.54 2.73
N SER A 60 5.27 9.09 3.47
CA SER A 60 6.70 8.94 3.15
C SER A 60 7.37 7.69 3.75
N SER A 61 6.74 7.00 4.71
CA SER A 61 7.38 5.86 5.39
C SER A 61 6.41 5.00 6.20
N PHE A 62 6.73 3.70 6.32
CA PHE A 62 6.12 2.77 7.29
C PHE A 62 7.09 2.37 8.42
N LYS A 63 8.22 3.07 8.58
CA LYS A 63 9.26 2.70 9.57
C LYS A 63 8.78 2.65 11.02
N ASP A 64 7.81 3.49 11.38
CA ASP A 64 7.27 3.55 12.74
C ASP A 64 6.28 2.40 13.05
N PHE A 65 5.87 1.64 12.03
CA PHE A 65 4.92 0.52 12.13
C PHE A 65 5.66 -0.79 12.38
N THR A 66 6.41 -0.84 13.49
CA THR A 66 7.36 -1.93 13.80
C THR A 66 6.73 -3.30 14.06
N GLN A 67 5.42 -3.38 14.27
CA GLN A 67 4.65 -4.62 14.47
C GLN A 67 3.69 -4.92 13.31
N LEU A 68 3.76 -4.16 12.22
CA LEU A 68 2.85 -4.32 11.09
C LEU A 68 3.11 -5.64 10.38
N ARG A 69 2.07 -6.47 10.29
CA ARG A 69 2.07 -7.78 9.63
C ARG A 69 1.29 -7.76 8.33
N SER A 70 0.23 -6.96 8.26
CA SER A 70 -0.62 -6.87 7.07
C SER A 70 -0.78 -5.43 6.64
N LEU A 71 -0.43 -5.13 5.40
CA LEU A 71 -0.64 -3.82 4.80
C LEU A 71 -1.42 -3.99 3.52
N TRP A 72 -2.54 -3.28 3.41
CA TRP A 72 -3.23 -3.12 2.14
C TRP A 72 -3.41 -1.65 1.83
N ILE A 73 -3.05 -1.28 0.60
CA ILE A 73 -3.33 0.02 0.01
C ILE A 73 -4.11 -0.18 -1.29
N SER A 74 -5.27 0.47 -1.40
CA SER A 74 -6.04 0.56 -2.63
C SER A 74 -6.08 2.01 -3.10
N MET A 75 -5.74 2.21 -4.38
CA MET A 75 -5.71 3.50 -5.05
C MET A 75 -6.59 3.45 -6.32
N ASN A 76 -7.81 2.94 -6.16
CA ASN A 76 -8.74 2.67 -7.25
C ASN A 76 -9.28 3.97 -7.90
N SER A 77 -8.50 4.60 -8.78
CA SER A 77 -8.94 5.54 -9.84
C SER A 77 -7.78 6.27 -10.56
N LEU A 78 -6.56 5.70 -10.59
CA LEU A 78 -5.38 6.40 -11.14
C LEU A 78 -5.34 6.56 -12.66
N ASP A 79 -6.30 5.99 -13.39
CA ASP A 79 -6.27 5.88 -14.85
C ASP A 79 -6.38 7.21 -15.61
N LYS A 80 -6.59 8.36 -14.92
CA LYS A 80 -6.76 9.66 -15.58
C LYS A 80 -5.94 10.84 -15.04
N ALA A 81 -5.53 10.83 -13.77
CA ALA A 81 -4.84 11.97 -13.15
C ALA A 81 -3.31 11.81 -13.04
N ALA A 82 -2.77 10.63 -13.37
CA ALA A 82 -1.41 10.24 -12.98
C ALA A 82 -0.26 10.68 -13.92
N HIS A 83 -0.53 11.50 -14.94
CA HIS A 83 0.52 11.89 -15.88
C HIS A 83 1.47 12.99 -15.38
N GLU A 84 1.15 13.71 -14.29
CA GLU A 84 1.91 14.91 -13.91
C GLU A 84 2.58 14.89 -12.53
N ASP A 85 2.14 14.06 -11.58
CA ASP A 85 2.74 14.01 -10.24
C ASP A 85 3.24 12.60 -9.88
N ARG A 86 4.54 12.50 -9.60
CA ARG A 86 5.22 11.27 -9.17
C ARG A 86 4.61 10.76 -7.85
N TYR A 87 3.86 9.67 -7.91
CA TYR A 87 3.36 8.98 -6.72
C TYR A 87 4.52 8.26 -6.02
N ASN A 88 5.03 8.84 -4.92
CA ASN A 88 6.05 8.21 -4.09
C ASN A 88 5.39 7.28 -3.07
N MET A 89 5.11 6.04 -3.46
CA MET A 89 4.73 5.00 -2.51
C MET A 89 5.96 4.58 -1.69
N PRO A 90 5.89 4.45 -0.36
CA PRO A 90 7.06 4.18 0.46
C PRO A 90 7.40 2.68 0.51
N ILE A 91 7.32 1.98 -0.62
CA ILE A 91 7.60 0.53 -0.75
C ILE A 91 9.01 0.23 -0.23
N ARG A 92 9.98 1.10 -0.52
CA ARG A 92 11.35 0.98 -0.02
C ARG A 92 11.52 1.13 1.49
N ASN A 93 10.46 1.58 2.18
CA ASN A 93 10.44 1.78 3.63
C ASN A 93 9.40 0.88 4.32
N LEU A 94 8.98 -0.22 3.68
CA LEU A 94 8.15 -1.23 4.33
C LEU A 94 8.89 -1.86 5.53
N PRO A 95 8.18 -2.17 6.62
CA PRO A 95 8.80 -2.74 7.81
C PRO A 95 9.11 -4.23 7.60
N ALA A 96 10.21 -4.71 8.19
CA ALA A 96 10.62 -6.11 8.08
C ALA A 96 9.67 -7.10 8.79
N SER A 97 8.78 -6.60 9.65
CA SER A 97 7.73 -7.37 10.32
C SER A 97 6.59 -7.80 9.38
N LEU A 98 6.54 -7.24 8.17
CA LEU A 98 5.43 -7.43 7.24
C LEU A 98 5.36 -8.88 6.75
N GLU A 99 4.17 -9.47 6.87
CA GLU A 99 3.86 -10.82 6.40
C GLU A 99 3.07 -10.82 5.10
N ARG A 100 2.20 -9.81 4.91
CA ARG A 100 1.29 -9.68 3.77
C ARG A 100 1.28 -8.24 3.25
N PHE A 101 1.48 -8.07 1.94
CA PHE A 101 1.46 -6.76 1.28
C PHE A 101 0.53 -6.75 0.06
N HIS A 102 -0.47 -5.88 0.09
CA HIS A 102 -1.52 -5.80 -0.92
C HIS A 102 -1.56 -4.42 -1.52
N LEU A 103 -1.52 -4.33 -2.85
CA LEU A 103 -1.49 -3.06 -3.56
C LEU A 103 -2.40 -3.08 -4.79
N ALA A 104 -3.47 -2.29 -4.75
CA ALA A 104 -4.37 -2.09 -5.90
C ALA A 104 -4.16 -0.69 -6.52
N GLY A 105 -4.13 -0.60 -7.85
CA GLY A 105 -3.99 0.64 -8.60
C GLY A 105 -2.54 1.03 -8.88
N ILE A 106 -1.79 0.18 -9.58
CA ILE A 106 -0.37 0.40 -9.90
C ILE A 106 -0.18 1.40 -11.04
N SER A 107 0.87 2.22 -10.93
CA SER A 107 1.48 2.96 -12.04
C SER A 107 2.88 2.38 -12.39
N TRP A 108 3.42 2.74 -13.56
CA TRP A 108 4.73 2.26 -14.01
C TRP A 108 5.87 2.63 -13.03
N GLU A 109 5.78 3.78 -12.35
CA GLU A 109 6.75 4.22 -11.34
C GLU A 109 6.79 3.28 -10.13
N ILE A 110 5.62 2.78 -9.71
CA ILE A 110 5.51 1.88 -8.56
C ILE A 110 6.07 0.49 -8.92
N ALA A 111 6.00 0.09 -10.18
CA ALA A 111 6.51 -1.20 -10.61
C ALA A 111 8.03 -1.36 -10.41
N GLU A 112 8.83 -0.30 -10.60
CA GLU A 112 10.27 -0.34 -10.32
C GLU A 112 10.56 -0.61 -8.85
N ASP A 113 9.78 -0.01 -7.95
CA ASP A 113 9.91 -0.21 -6.51
C ASP A 113 9.43 -1.60 -6.07
N LEU A 114 8.45 -2.18 -6.76
CA LEU A 114 8.02 -3.56 -6.54
C LEU A 114 9.07 -4.57 -7.01
N LEU A 115 9.75 -4.31 -8.13
CA LEU A 115 10.89 -5.12 -8.56
C LEU A 115 12.04 -5.03 -7.56
N TRP A 116 12.37 -3.82 -7.08
CA TRP A 116 13.34 -3.65 -6.00
C TRP A 116 12.97 -4.45 -4.75
N LEU A 117 11.68 -4.47 -4.38
CA LEU A 117 11.19 -5.24 -3.23
C LEU A 117 11.42 -6.74 -3.43
N ALA A 118 11.15 -7.27 -4.62
CA ALA A 118 11.44 -8.67 -4.94
C ALA A 118 12.93 -9.01 -4.77
N ASP A 119 13.83 -8.15 -5.23
CA ASP A 119 15.28 -8.34 -5.04
C ASP A 119 15.66 -8.31 -3.54
N GLN A 120 15.03 -7.44 -2.74
CA GLN A 120 15.28 -7.41 -1.29
C GLN A 120 14.80 -8.68 -0.58
N ILE A 121 13.71 -9.30 -1.06
CA ILE A 121 13.22 -10.58 -0.54
C ILE A 121 14.24 -11.68 -0.83
N GLU A 122 14.77 -11.72 -2.04
CA GLU A 122 15.82 -12.67 -2.43
C GLU A 122 17.08 -12.51 -1.55
N TRP A 123 17.39 -11.28 -1.12
CA TRP A 123 18.49 -11.00 -0.18
C TRP A 123 18.14 -11.24 1.30
N GLY A 124 16.95 -11.75 1.61
CA GLY A 124 16.51 -12.07 2.96
C GLY A 124 16.20 -10.85 3.85
N LYS A 125 15.94 -9.67 3.27
CA LYS A 125 15.63 -8.45 4.03
C LYS A 125 14.21 -8.42 4.59
N PHE A 126 13.31 -9.21 4.01
CA PHE A 126 11.91 -9.35 4.43
C PHE A 126 11.63 -10.80 4.85
N PRO A 127 12.15 -11.25 6.00
CA PRO A 127 12.13 -12.67 6.39
C PRO A 127 10.74 -13.21 6.75
N HIS A 128 9.77 -12.33 6.99
CA HIS A 128 8.41 -12.69 7.36
C HIS A 128 7.40 -12.56 6.22
N LEU A 129 7.79 -11.85 5.16
CA LEU A 129 6.90 -11.61 4.03
C LEU A 129 6.66 -12.94 3.33
N ARG A 130 5.40 -13.35 3.29
CA ARG A 130 4.95 -14.61 2.68
C ARG A 130 3.96 -14.40 1.56
N GLU A 131 3.37 -13.21 1.48
CA GLU A 131 2.29 -12.93 0.56
C GLU A 131 2.37 -11.53 -0.03
N VAL A 132 2.19 -11.44 -1.35
CA VAL A 132 2.12 -10.17 -2.08
C VAL A 132 1.01 -10.25 -3.13
N CYS A 133 -0.05 -9.46 -2.98
CA CYS A 133 -1.11 -9.37 -3.98
C CYS A 133 -1.13 -8.00 -4.64
N ILE A 134 -1.27 -8.02 -5.96
CA ILE A 134 -0.99 -6.87 -6.80
C ILE A 134 -2.09 -6.75 -7.84
N ASP A 135 -2.79 -5.63 -7.88
CA ASP A 135 -3.85 -5.36 -8.84
C ASP A 135 -3.65 -4.00 -9.53
N GLY A 136 -4.03 -3.90 -10.81
CA GLY A 136 -3.83 -2.70 -11.60
C GLY A 136 -4.08 -2.90 -13.10
N GLU A 137 -4.22 -1.79 -13.82
CA GLU A 137 -4.42 -1.78 -15.26
C GLU A 137 -3.18 -1.20 -15.96
N GLY A 138 -2.87 -1.67 -17.17
CA GLY A 138 -1.85 -1.05 -18.03
C GLY A 138 -0.38 -1.45 -17.80
N TYR A 139 -0.03 -2.19 -16.74
CA TYR A 139 1.31 -2.75 -16.53
C TYR A 139 1.30 -4.28 -16.65
N ASP A 140 2.43 -4.90 -17.00
CA ASP A 140 2.57 -6.37 -17.02
C ASP A 140 2.67 -6.93 -15.59
N ILE A 141 1.53 -6.93 -14.90
CA ILE A 141 1.36 -7.48 -13.55
C ILE A 141 1.74 -8.96 -13.52
N THR A 142 1.52 -9.68 -14.63
CA THR A 142 1.85 -11.11 -14.71
C THR A 142 3.34 -11.34 -14.48
N ASN A 143 4.21 -10.55 -15.12
CA ASN A 143 5.66 -10.65 -14.90
C ASN A 143 6.06 -10.33 -13.47
N LEU A 144 5.46 -9.28 -12.88
CA LEU A 144 5.76 -8.88 -11.52
C LEU A 144 5.34 -9.95 -10.49
N VAL A 145 4.13 -10.50 -10.64
CA VAL A 145 3.63 -11.61 -9.82
C VAL A 145 4.53 -12.84 -9.96
N ASN A 146 4.98 -13.16 -11.17
CA ASN A 146 5.92 -14.26 -11.39
C ASN A 146 7.26 -14.01 -10.70
N ARG A 147 7.78 -12.77 -10.74
CA ARG A 147 9.02 -12.41 -10.05
C ARG A 147 8.92 -12.64 -8.53
N PHE A 148 7.81 -12.27 -7.90
CA PHE A 148 7.60 -12.57 -6.48
C PHE A 148 7.51 -14.07 -6.20
N ARG A 149 6.85 -14.85 -7.06
CA ARG A 149 6.78 -16.32 -6.93
C ARG A 149 8.16 -16.97 -7.01
N GLU A 150 9.05 -16.49 -7.88
CA GLU A 150 10.45 -16.95 -7.97
C GLU A 150 11.22 -16.71 -6.67
N CYS A 151 10.89 -15.64 -5.92
CA CYS A 151 11.45 -15.37 -4.60
C CYS A 151 10.81 -16.22 -3.47
N GLY A 152 9.92 -17.17 -3.80
CA GLY A 152 9.26 -18.04 -2.81
C GLY A 152 8.06 -17.43 -2.11
N ILE A 153 7.52 -16.32 -2.63
CA ILE A 153 6.35 -15.62 -2.09
C ILE A 153 5.06 -16.15 -2.73
N HIS A 154 4.00 -16.29 -1.95
CA HIS A 154 2.65 -16.46 -2.51
C HIS A 154 2.20 -15.14 -3.13
N ALA A 155 2.08 -15.09 -4.46
CA ALA A 155 1.67 -13.87 -5.15
C ALA A 155 0.53 -14.09 -6.15
N ASP A 156 -0.37 -13.12 -6.22
CA ASP A 156 -1.54 -13.10 -7.10
C ASP A 156 -1.76 -11.71 -7.73
N GLY A 157 -2.36 -11.71 -8.92
CA GLY A 157 -2.80 -10.53 -9.66
C GLY A 157 -4.18 -10.03 -9.23
N LYS A 158 -4.74 -10.59 -8.15
CA LYS A 158 -6.07 -10.28 -7.61
C LYS A 158 -5.97 -10.05 -6.12
N ILE A 159 -6.68 -9.03 -5.66
CA ILE A 159 -6.76 -8.68 -4.25
C ILE A 159 -8.15 -9.06 -3.72
N ASP A 160 -8.17 -9.97 -2.75
CA ASP A 160 -9.39 -10.36 -2.00
C ASP A 160 -9.89 -9.19 -1.13
N ASN A 161 -11.12 -9.24 -0.61
CA ASN A 161 -11.72 -8.15 0.18
C ASN A 161 -11.03 -7.95 1.57
N PRO A 162 -10.77 -6.71 2.04
CA PRO A 162 -9.88 -6.48 3.21
C PRO A 162 -10.50 -6.94 4.51
N ILE A 163 -11.82 -6.99 4.51
CA ILE A 163 -12.68 -7.17 5.66
C ILE A 163 -13.03 -8.66 5.81
N THR A 164 -12.72 -9.47 4.80
CA THR A 164 -12.93 -10.93 4.85
C THR A 164 -11.77 -11.68 5.52
N TRP A 165 -10.84 -10.96 6.13
CA TRP A 165 -9.54 -11.43 6.59
C TRP A 165 -9.33 -11.32 8.09
#